data_AF-A0A917U367-F1
#
_entry.id   AF-A0A917U367-F1
#
_cell.length_a   1.000
_cell.length_b   1.000
_cell.length_c   1.000
_cell.angle_alpha   90.00
_cell.angle_beta   90.00
_cell.angle_gamma   90.00
#
_symmetry.space_group_name_H-M   'P 1'
#
loop_
_entity.id
_entity.type
_entity.pdbx_description
1 polymer ?
#
loop_
_entity_poly.entity_id
_entity_poly.type
_entity_poly.pdbx_seq_one_letter_code
_entity_poly.pdbx_strand_id
1 'polypeptide(L)'
;MELQYAETATEVQPGDHVVVVDEHYAHHHGLVTVVHGNFGSGYTPCINVIYVSSDPTKRDPYGQQVERMSSLQHYSQGPNGMPKPGRFWANPA
;
A
#
# COMPACT_ATOMS: atom_id res chain seq x y z
N MET A 1 -5.85 -18.20 -7.42
CA MET A 1 -6.20 -16.86 -6.94
C MET A 1 -5.17 -15.93 -7.55
N GLU A 2 -5.57 -15.16 -8.55
CA GLU A 2 -4.68 -14.26 -9.27
C GLU A 2 -4.36 -13.06 -8.38
N LEU A 3 -3.07 -12.76 -8.21
CA LEU A 3 -2.65 -11.60 -7.42
C LEU A 3 -3.02 -10.33 -8.21
N GLN A 4 -3.69 -9.39 -7.55
CA GLN A 4 -4.07 -8.10 -8.16
C GLN A 4 -2.93 -7.06 -8.11
N TYR A 5 -1.71 -7.51 -7.82
CA TYR A 5 -0.56 -6.65 -7.60
C TYR A 5 0.74 -7.36 -7.97
N ALA A 6 1.75 -6.58 -8.34
CA ALA A 6 3.07 -7.08 -8.66
C ALA A 6 3.83 -7.54 -7.41
N GLU A 7 4.61 -8.62 -7.54
CA GLU A 7 5.46 -9.13 -6.46
C GLU A 7 6.75 -8.31 -6.30
N THR A 8 7.16 -7.59 -7.34
CA THR A 8 8.34 -6.72 -7.36
C THR A 8 7.94 -5.25 -7.28
N ALA A 9 8.71 -4.48 -6.51
CA ALA A 9 8.51 -3.05 -6.43
C ALA A 9 9.04 -2.37 -7.70
N THR A 10 8.22 -1.54 -8.32
CA THR A 10 8.68 -0.48 -9.23
C THR A 10 8.74 0.84 -8.49
N GLU A 11 9.55 1.77 -9.01
CA GLU A 11 9.67 3.11 -8.46
C GLU A 11 8.32 3.83 -8.49
N VAL A 12 7.97 4.47 -7.38
CA VAL A 12 6.78 5.30 -7.23
C VAL A 12 7.15 6.68 -6.68
N GLN A 13 6.33 7.67 -7.01
CA GLN A 13 6.45 9.06 -6.61
C GLN A 13 5.14 9.53 -5.94
N PRO A 14 5.15 10.63 -5.16
CA PRO A 14 3.91 11.24 -4.68
C PRO A 14 2.97 11.57 -5.85
N GLY A 15 1.71 11.18 -5.73
CA GLY A 15 0.71 11.26 -6.80
C GLY A 15 0.46 9.95 -7.53
N ASP A 16 1.33 8.95 -7.37
CA ASP A 16 1.14 7.65 -8.03
C ASP A 16 0.07 6.80 -7.36
N HIS A 17 -0.51 5.91 -8.17
CA HIS A 17 -1.47 4.90 -7.73
C HIS A 17 -0.74 3.63 -7.28
N VAL A 18 -1.18 3.08 -6.14
CA VAL A 18 -0.70 1.79 -5.60
C VAL A 18 -1.88 0.96 -5.09
N VAL A 19 -1.64 -0.33 -4.86
CA VAL A 19 -2.55 -1.21 -4.12
C VAL A 19 -2.13 -1.25 -2.67
N VAL A 20 -3.07 -0.97 -1.76
CA VAL A 20 -2.90 -1.09 -0.31
C VAL A 20 -3.63 -2.34 0.15
N VAL A 21 -2.93 -3.22 0.86
CA VAL A 21 -3.54 -4.39 1.50
C VAL A 21 -3.62 -4.13 3.00
N ASP A 22 -4.81 -4.27 3.57
CA ASP A 22 -5.06 -4.04 4.99
C ASP A 22 -4.88 -5.31 5.85
N GLU A 23 -5.15 -5.19 7.16
CA GLU A 23 -5.07 -6.30 8.12
C GLU A 23 -6.06 -7.44 7.86
N HIS A 24 -7.11 -7.18 7.07
CA HIS A 24 -8.12 -8.15 6.66
C HIS A 24 -7.83 -8.70 5.26
N TYR A 25 -6.67 -8.38 4.68
CA TYR A 25 -6.29 -8.70 3.31
C TYR A 25 -7.25 -8.12 2.25
N ALA A 26 -8.00 -7.07 2.59
CA ALA A 26 -8.78 -6.35 1.61
C ALA A 26 -7.86 -5.44 0.80
N HIS A 27 -8.10 -5.37 -0.50
CA HIS A 27 -7.34 -4.56 -1.43
C HIS A 27 -8.02 -3.21 -1.63
N HIS A 28 -7.23 -2.14 -1.53
CA HIS A 28 -7.70 -0.77 -1.70
C HIS A 28 -6.83 -0.05 -2.72
N HIS A 29 -7.44 0.82 -3.52
CA HIS A 29 -6.70 1.74 -4.37
C HIS A 29 -6.18 2.90 -3.50
N GLY A 30 -4.86 3.04 -3.43
CA GLY A 30 -4.19 4.07 -2.66
C GLY A 30 -3.51 5.11 -3.53
N LEU A 31 -3.44 6.34 -3.03
CA LEU A 31 -2.66 7.42 -3.58
C LEU A 31 -1.42 7.64 -2.72
N VAL A 32 -0.23 7.60 -3.33
CA VAL A 32 1.03 7.90 -2.67
C VAL A 32 1.08 9.39 -2.33
N THR A 33 1.40 9.70 -1.08
CA THR A 33 1.53 11.09 -0.60
C THR A 33 2.95 11.46 -0.23
N VAL A 34 3.77 10.49 0.20
CA VAL A 34 5.18 10.66 0.56
C VAL A 34 5.93 9.37 0.26
N VAL A 35 7.18 9.49 -0.18
CA VAL A 35 8.14 8.38 -0.30
C VAL A 35 9.30 8.64 0.67
N HIS A 36 9.58 7.68 1.54
CA HIS A 36 10.60 7.78 2.59
C HIS A 36 11.89 7.08 2.14
N GLY A 37 12.74 7.82 1.45
CA GLY A 37 14.02 7.32 0.92
C GLY A 37 14.06 7.32 -0.61
N ASN A 38 15.04 6.63 -1.17
CA ASN A 38 15.27 6.59 -2.61
C ASN A 38 15.18 5.14 -3.11
N PHE A 39 14.63 4.95 -4.31
CA PHE A 39 14.73 3.68 -5.01
C PHE A 39 16.18 3.42 -5.45
N GLY A 40 16.58 2.15 -5.53
CA GLY A 40 17.93 1.76 -5.95
C GLY A 40 18.99 1.71 -4.82
N SER A 41 18.65 2.08 -3.58
CA SER A 41 19.57 2.01 -2.42
C SER A 41 19.71 0.62 -1.79
N GLY A 42 19.31 -0.45 -2.49
CA GLY A 42 19.32 -1.83 -1.99
C GLY A 42 18.12 -2.22 -1.12
N TYR A 43 17.16 -1.32 -0.93
CA TYR A 43 15.88 -1.58 -0.27
C TYR A 43 14.75 -0.84 -0.97
N THR A 44 13.52 -1.29 -0.79
CA THR A 44 12.33 -0.56 -1.25
C THR A 44 11.91 0.45 -0.18
N PRO A 45 11.78 1.75 -0.50
CA PRO A 45 11.39 2.75 0.48
C PRO A 45 9.97 2.52 0.99
N CYS A 46 9.72 2.95 2.23
CA CYS A 46 8.37 3.02 2.76
C CYS A 46 7.63 4.23 2.18
N ILE A 47 6.31 4.17 2.15
CA ILE A 47 5.47 5.26 1.62
C ILE A 47 4.40 5.67 2.63
N ASN A 48 3.89 6.90 2.49
CA ASN A 48 2.61 7.27 3.07
C ASN A 48 1.54 7.22 1.99
N VAL A 49 0.38 6.66 2.32
CA VAL A 49 -0.73 6.50 1.39
C VAL A 49 -2.03 6.97 2.00
N ILE A 50 -2.90 7.49 1.15
CA ILE A 50 -4.32 7.68 1.46
C ILE A 50 -5.15 6.74 0.61
N TYR A 51 -6.18 6.15 1.18
CA TYR A 51 -7.12 5.28 0.47
C TYR A 51 -8.52 5.43 1.06
N VAL A 52 -9.54 5.02 0.30
CA VAL A 52 -10.93 5.00 0.75
C VAL A 52 -11.24 3.62 1.31
N SER A 53 -11.77 3.55 2.52
CA SER A 53 -12.09 2.28 3.17
C SER A 53 -13.23 1.56 2.45
N SER A 54 -13.02 0.28 2.14
CA SER A 54 -14.10 -0.59 1.64
C SER A 54 -15.04 -1.09 2.74
N ASP A 55 -14.68 -0.91 4.02
CA ASP A 55 -15.49 -1.34 5.17
C ASP A 55 -16.79 -0.52 5.27
N PRO A 56 -17.98 -1.15 5.14
CA PRO A 56 -19.25 -0.44 5.21
C PRO A 56 -19.55 0.13 6.60
N THR A 57 -18.90 -0.36 7.66
CA THR A 57 -19.08 0.13 9.03
C THR A 57 -18.31 1.43 9.29
N LYS A 58 -17.28 1.72 8.48
CA LYS A 58 -16.49 2.96 8.51
C LYS A 58 -17.04 4.02 7.55
N ARG A 59 -18.36 4.22 7.59
CA ARG A 59 -19.04 5.26 6.80
C ARG A 59 -19.49 6.40 7.70
N ASP A 60 -19.41 7.61 7.16
CA ASP A 60 -20.00 8.80 7.77
C ASP A 60 -21.22 9.26 6.94
N PRO A 61 -22.01 10.25 7.39
CA PRO A 61 -23.14 10.76 6.62
C PRO A 61 -22.78 11.32 5.23
N TYR A 62 -21.49 11.52 4.94
CA TYR A 62 -20.97 12.09 3.69
C TYR A 62 -20.30 11.05 2.79
N GLY A 63 -20.18 9.78 3.21
CA GLY A 63 -19.72 8.69 2.36
C GLY A 63 -18.78 7.70 3.05
N GLN A 64 -17.85 7.15 2.28
CA GLN A 64 -16.81 6.26 2.79
C GLN A 64 -15.67 7.05 3.41
N GLN A 65 -15.17 6.55 4.54
CA GLN A 65 -14.07 7.16 5.26
C GLN A 65 -12.76 7.09 4.45
N VAL A 66 -12.04 8.21 4.41
CA VAL A 66 -10.66 8.27 3.93
C VAL A 66 -9.72 7.86 5.07
N GLU A 67 -8.92 6.83 4.84
CA GLU A 67 -7.89 6.36 5.75
C GLU A 67 -6.50 6.80 5.28
N ARG A 68 -5.59 6.93 6.24
CA ARG A 68 -4.19 7.30 5.99
C ARG A 68 -3.29 6.27 6.65
N MET A 69 -2.34 5.73 5.90
CA MET A 69 -1.26 4.90 6.44
C MET A 69 0.07 5.63 6.27
N SER A 70 0.89 5.55 7.32
CA SER A 70 2.23 6.11 7.32
C SER A 70 3.26 5.00 7.39
N SER A 71 4.41 5.22 6.74
CA SER A 71 5.53 4.27 6.71
C SER A 71 5.12 2.86 6.25
N LEU A 72 4.20 2.79 5.29
CA LEU A 72 3.73 1.54 4.72
C LEU A 72 4.86 0.92 3.89
N GLN A 73 5.16 -0.34 4.18
CA GLN A 73 6.27 -1.05 3.58
C GLN A 73 5.78 -1.90 2.40
N HIS A 74 6.63 -2.10 1.40
CA HIS A 74 6.30 -2.89 0.22
C HIS A 74 6.12 -4.37 0.57
N TYR A 75 5.25 -5.06 -0.17
CA TYR A 75 4.99 -6.50 -0.07
C TYR A 75 6.27 -7.34 -0.01
N SER A 76 7.24 -7.05 -0.87
CA SER A 76 8.50 -7.80 -1.02
C SER A 76 9.50 -7.64 0.13
N GLN A 77 9.22 -6.80 1.12
CA GLN A 77 10.19 -6.40 2.16
C GLN A 77 9.90 -7.05 3.53
N GLY A 78 9.27 -8.22 3.56
CA GLY A 78 9.09 -8.96 4.81
C GLY A 78 10.38 -9.64 5.31
N PRO A 79 10.35 -10.19 6.54
CA PRO A 79 11.50 -10.87 7.13
C PRO A 79 11.98 -12.03 6.25
N ASN A 80 13.30 -12.17 6.10
CA ASN A 80 13.93 -13.26 5.35
C ASN A 80 13.50 -13.36 3.87
N GLY A 81 13.11 -12.23 3.25
CA GLY A 81 12.65 -12.21 1.86
C GLY A 81 11.25 -12.80 1.66
N MET A 82 10.53 -13.07 2.74
CA MET A 82 9.12 -13.47 2.66
C MET A 82 8.23 -12.25 2.43
N PRO A 83 7.04 -12.43 1.82
CA PRO A 83 5.98 -11.43 1.81
C PRO A 83 5.71 -10.83 3.17
N LYS A 84 5.56 -9.50 3.23
CA LYS A 84 5.17 -8.81 4.47
C LYS A 84 3.75 -9.26 4.88
N PRO A 85 3.56 -9.83 6.08
CA PRO A 85 2.23 -10.19 6.56
C PRO A 85 1.43 -8.94 6.96
N GLY A 86 0.11 -8.99 6.76
CA GLY A 86 -0.81 -7.93 7.15
C GLY A 86 -0.72 -6.71 6.22
N ARG A 87 -0.38 -5.53 6.77
CA ARG A 87 -0.46 -4.25 6.06
C ARG A 87 0.77 -3.96 5.21
N PHE A 88 0.58 -3.84 3.90
CA PHE A 88 1.62 -3.49 2.94
C PHE A 88 1.07 -2.74 1.73
N TRP A 89 1.97 -2.19 0.92
CA TRP A 89 1.66 -1.71 -0.41
C TRP A 89 2.31 -2.58 -1.48
N ALA A 90 1.73 -2.58 -2.68
CA ALA A 90 2.29 -3.20 -3.86
C ALA A 90 1.92 -2.39 -5.11
N ASN A 91 2.71 -2.50 -6.17
CA ASN A 91 2.35 -1.93 -7.46
C ASN A 91 1.13 -2.68 -8.04
N PRO A 92 0.21 -1.99 -8.74
CA PRO A 92 -0.88 -2.68 -9.45
C PRO A 92 -0.33 -3.67 -10.48
N ALA A 93 -1.05 -4.76 -10.71
CA ALA A 93 -0.73 -5.76 -11.73
C ALA A 93 -0.86 -5.23 -13.17
#